data_AF-A0A838VDM2-F1
#
_entry.id   AF-A0A838VDM2-F1
#
_cell.length_a   1.000
_cell.length_b   1.000
_cell.length_c   1.000
_cell.angle_alpha   90.00
_cell.angle_beta   90.00
_cell.angle_gamma   90.00
#
_symmetry.space_group_name_H-M   'P 1'
#
loop_
_entity.id
_entity.type
_entity.pdbx_description
1 polymer ?
#
loop_
_entity_poly.entity_id
_entity_poly.type
_entity_poly.pdbx_seq_one_letter_code
_entity_poly.pdbx_strand_id
1 'polypeptide(L)' 'TTYHVVAGDGPERIHGEWWRSAREIWAVRDYFRVETKDGERFWLFRRGDGIETPTGDLSWYMHGSFG' A
#
# COMPACT_ATOMS: atom_id res chain seq x y z
N THR A 1 -2.46 -8.59 17.21
CA THR A 1 -3.90 -8.49 16.91
C THR A 1 -4.13 -8.97 15.49
N THR A 2 -5.25 -9.62 15.23
CA THR A 2 -5.64 -10.09 13.89
C THR A 2 -6.95 -9.42 13.50
N TYR A 3 -7.08 -9.02 12.23
CA TYR A 3 -8.27 -8.39 11.69
C TYR A 3 -8.83 -9.24 10.55
N HIS A 4 -10.15 -9.31 10.44
CA HIS A 4 -10.83 -9.95 9.32
C HIS A 4 -11.30 -8.88 8.34
N VAL A 5 -10.70 -8.83 7.15
CA VAL A 5 -11.11 -7.89 6.09
C VAL A 5 -12.42 -8.36 5.45
N VAL A 6 -13.39 -7.46 5.31
CA VAL A 6 -14.70 -7.74 4.69
C VAL A 6 -14.95 -6.93 3.42
N ALA A 7 -14.24 -5.81 3.23
CA ALA A 7 -14.27 -5.03 1.99
C ALA A 7 -12.89 -4.42 1.70
N GLY A 8 -12.62 -4.16 0.42
CA GLY A 8 -11.40 -3.50 -0.01
C GLY A 8 -11.57 -2.76 -1.33
N ASP A 9 -10.84 -1.66 -1.48
CA ASP A 9 -10.81 -0.82 -2.68
C ASP A 9 -9.36 -0.43 -3.04
N GLY A 10 -9.06 -0.32 -4.33
CA GLY A 10 -7.71 -0.07 -4.87
C GLY A 10 -7.24 -1.09 -5.92
N PRO A 11 -5.97 -1.02 -6.38
CA PRO A 11 -4.95 -0.10 -5.88
C PRO A 11 -5.04 1.31 -6.45
N GLU A 12 -4.82 2.31 -5.60
CA GLU A 12 -4.37 3.63 -6.03
C GLU A 12 -2.84 3.65 -6.09
N ARG A 13 -2.26 4.01 -7.24
CA ARG A 13 -0.82 3.95 -7.46
C ARG A 13 -0.15 5.29 -7.18
N ILE A 14 0.85 5.28 -6.31
CA ILE A 14 1.71 6.43 -6.00
C ILE A 14 3.17 6.09 -6.32
N HIS A 15 3.79 6.90 -7.18
CA HIS A 15 5.21 6.81 -7.49
C HIS A 15 6.07 7.43 -6.38
N GLY A 16 7.29 6.93 -6.24
CA GLY A 16 8.26 7.46 -5.29
C GLY A 16 8.59 8.92 -5.54
N GLU A 17 8.98 9.58 -4.46
CA GLU A 17 9.50 10.94 -4.51
C GLU A 17 10.92 10.88 -5.08
N TRP A 18 11.03 10.76 -6.39
CA TRP A 18 12.29 10.51 -7.12
C TRP A 18 13.39 11.53 -6.79
N TRP A 19 13.01 12.74 -6.38
CA TRP A 19 13.94 13.79 -5.94
C TRP A 19 14.57 13.53 -4.57
N ARG A 20 14.03 12.61 -3.75
CA ARG A 20 14.57 12.31 -2.43
C ARG A 20 15.77 11.38 -2.45
N SER A 21 15.75 10.35 -3.29
CA SER A 21 16.85 9.40 -3.38
C SER A 21 16.79 8.54 -4.64
N ALA A 22 17.93 7.97 -5.06
CA ALA A 22 17.98 7.04 -6.18
C ALA A 22 17.09 5.79 -5.99
N ARG A 23 16.82 5.38 -4.74
CA ARG A 23 15.93 4.25 -4.42
C ARG A 23 14.46 4.56 -4.72
N GLU A 24 14.10 5.84 -4.85
CA GLU A 24 12.74 6.30 -5.10
C GLU A 24 12.42 6.43 -6.60
N ILE A 25 13.43 6.42 -7.48
CA ILE A 25 13.27 6.66 -8.93
C ILE A 25 12.25 5.70 -9.55
N TRP A 26 12.31 4.43 -9.15
CA TRP A 26 11.41 3.38 -9.67
C TRP A 26 10.38 2.93 -8.63
N ALA A 27 10.44 3.47 -7.42
CA ALA A 27 9.62 2.96 -6.33
C ALA A 27 8.13 3.20 -6.61
N VAL A 28 7.32 2.16 -6.41
CA VAL A 28 5.86 2.24 -6.49
C VAL A 28 5.26 1.84 -5.15
N ARG A 29 4.19 2.52 -4.75
CA ARG A 29 3.31 2.08 -3.68
C ARG A 29 1.90 1.96 -4.24
N ASP A 30 1.35 0.76 -4.18
CA ASP A 30 -0.04 0.49 -4.49
C ASP A 30 -0.83 0.53 -3.18
N TYR A 31 -1.65 1.57 -3.01
CA TYR A 31 -2.45 1.82 -1.81
C TYR A 31 -3.83 1.20 -1.92
N PHE A 32 -4.31 0.67 -0.80
CA PHE A 32 -5.60 0.03 -0.65
C PHE A 32 -6.30 0.57 0.58
N ARG A 33 -7.62 0.74 0.46
CA ARG A 33 -8.50 0.94 1.62
C ARG A 33 -9.11 -0.39 1.96
N VAL A 34 -9.08 -0.79 3.22
CA VAL A 34 -9.74 -2.00 3.70
C VAL A 34 -10.66 -1.68 4.86
N GLU A 35 -11.78 -2.39 4.93
CA GLU A 35 -12.71 -2.38 6.06
C GLU A 35 -12.70 -3.75 6.73
N THR A 36 -12.64 -3.76 8.06
CA THR A 36 -12.69 -4.98 8.86
C THR A 36 -14.12 -5.37 9.21
N LYS A 37 -14.29 -6.60 9.69
CA LYS A 37 -15.57 -7.10 10.21
C LYS A 37 -16.10 -6.26 11.38
N ASP A 38 -15.21 -5.67 12.17
CA ASP A 38 -15.56 -4.86 13.35
C ASP A 38 -15.72 -3.36 13.00
N GLY A 39 -15.60 -3.00 11.71
CA GLY A 39 -15.88 -1.67 11.17
C GLY A 39 -14.69 -0.70 11.14
N GLU A 40 -13.50 -1.12 11.57
CA GLU A 40 -12.29 -0.31 11.39
C GLU A 40 -11.90 -0.21 9.93
N ARG A 41 -11.37 0.95 9.53
CA ARG A 41 -10.88 1.16 8.18
C ARG A 41 -9.41 1.55 8.20
N PHE A 42 -8.64 0.93 7.31
CA PHE A 42 -7.20 1.09 7.24
C PHE A 42 -6.72 1.41 5.83
N TRP A 43 -5.73 2.28 5.75
CA TRP A 43 -4.87 2.42 4.58
C TRP A 43 -3.74 1.41 4.66
N LEU A 44 -3.69 0.51 3.69
CA LEU A 44 -2.57 -0.40 3.47
C LEU A 44 -1.84 0.01 2.20
N PHE A 45 -0.56 -0.31 2.10
CA PHE A 45 0.13 -0.25 0.81
C PHE A 45 1.04 -1.45 0.60
N ARG A 46 1.17 -1.85 -0.65
CA ARG A 46 2.19 -2.78 -1.12
C ARG A 46 3.33 -1.99 -1.76
N ARG A 47 4.58 -2.35 -1.44
CA ARG A 47 5.77 -1.80 -2.09
C ARG A 47 6.03 -2.54 -3.40
N GLY A 48 5.79 -1.89 -4.52
CA GLY A 48 5.94 -2.44 -5.87
C GLY A 48 4.62 -2.72 -6.57
N ASP A 49 4.67 -2.69 -7.89
CA ASP A 49 3.50 -2.77 -8.79
C ASP A 49 3.01 -4.20 -9.08
N GLY A 50 3.78 -5.21 -8.66
CA GLY A 50 3.49 -6.63 -8.91
C GLY A 50 3.93 -7.16 -10.26
N ILE A 51 4.63 -6.34 -11.06
CA ILE A 51 5.05 -6.65 -12.43
C ILE A 51 6.56 -6.51 -12.56
N GLU A 52 7.09 -5.34 -12.20
CA GLU A 52 8.49 -4.99 -12.40
C GLU A 52 9.29 -5.07 -11.10
N THR A 53 10.29 -5.95 -11.05
CA THR A 53 11.17 -6.16 -9.89
C THR A 53 11.80 -4.87 -9.33
N PRO A 54 12.20 -3.86 -10.13
CA PRO A 54 12.76 -2.62 -9.60
C PRO A 54 11.79 -1.78 -8.76
N THR A 55 10.48 -1.99 -8.90
CA THR A 55 9.48 -1.11 -8.28
C THR A 55 9.26 -1.38 -6.80
N GLY A 56 9.63 -2.57 -6.32
CA GLY A 56 9.49 -2.96 -4.92
C GLY A 56 9.60 -4.47 -4.71
N ASP A 57 9.49 -4.88 -3.45
CA ASP A 57 9.68 -6.27 -2.98
C ASP A 57 8.34 -6.95 -2.62
N LEU A 58 7.21 -6.31 -2.94
CA LEU A 58 5.85 -6.75 -2.66
C LEU A 58 5.52 -6.88 -1.17
N SER A 59 6.34 -6.30 -0.29
CA SER A 59 6.04 -6.20 1.13
C SER A 59 4.83 -5.29 1.39
N TRP A 60 4.09 -5.62 2.45
CA TRP A 60 2.86 -4.93 2.84
C TRP A 60 3.06 -4.14 4.12
N TYR A 61 2.48 -2.95 4.15
CA TYR A 61 2.56 -2.04 5.29
C TYR A 61 1.19 -1.42 5.56
N MET A 62 0.94 -1.10 6.82
CA MET A 62 -0.18 -0.27 7.23
C MET A 62 0.30 1.18 7.33
N HIS A 63 -0.36 2.08 6.61
CA HIS A 63 -0.09 3.52 6.72
C HIS A 63 -0.79 4.09 7.97
N GLY A 64 -2.04 3.69 8.21
CA GLY A 64 -2.82 4.13 9.36
C GLY A 64 -4.29 3.76 9.26
N SER A 65 -5.04 4.05 10.31
CA SER A 65 -6.51 3.99 10.31
C SER A 65 -7.13 5.30 9.84
N PHE A 66 -8.37 5.25 9.36
CA PHE A 66 -9.14 6.43 9.00
C PHE A 66 -10.62 6.20 9.28
N GLY A 67 -11.38 7.29 9.46
CA GLY A 67 -12.82 7.22 9.69
C GLY A 67 -13.31 8.05 10.85
#